data_AF-A0A382U2Q2-F1
#
_entry.id   AF-A0A382U2Q2-F1
#
_cell.length_a   1.000
_cell.length_b   1.000
_cell.length_c   1.000
_cell.angle_alpha   90.00
_cell.angle_beta   90.00
_cell.angle_gamma   90.00
#
_symmetry.space_group_name_H-M   'P 1'
#
loop_
_entity.id
_entity.type
_entity.pdbx_description
1 polymer ?
#
loop_
_entity_poly.entity_id
_entity_poly.type
_entity_poly.pdbx_seq_one_letter_code
_entity_poly.pdbx_strand_id
1 'polypeptide(L)'
;MGGIGVITLSMMARVSLGHTGRSIHEPPPKLTVALTMIVIGVFFRVFFPLAWPQDYRLWIGIAQALWIGAFGVYLILYFPILTRPRIDGLPG
;
A
#
# COMPACT_ATOMS: atom_id res chain seq x y z
N MET A 1 2.64 6.26 -13.55
CA MET A 1 1.64 6.31 -12.45
C MET A 1 1.61 5.06 -11.57
N GLY A 2 1.86 3.85 -12.07
CA GLY A 2 1.89 2.63 -11.23
C GLY A 2 3.05 2.55 -10.23
N GLY A 3 4.28 2.86 -10.66
CA GLY A 3 5.45 2.86 -9.78
C GLY A 3 5.38 3.88 -8.64
N ILE A 4 4.69 5.01 -8.86
CA ILE A 4 4.49 6.04 -7.83
C ILE A 4 3.68 5.46 -6.67
N GLY A 5 2.62 4.69 -6.93
CA GLY A 5 1.81 4.09 -5.85
C GLY A 5 2.62 3.15 -4.95
N VAL A 6 3.48 2.31 -5.55
CA VAL A 6 4.36 1.41 -4.79
C VAL A 6 5.37 2.22 -3.97
N ILE A 7 6.00 3.23 -4.58
CA ILE A 7 6.98 4.10 -3.90
C ILE A 7 6.32 4.84 -2.74
N THR A 8 5.14 5.43 -2.95
CA THR A 8 4.39 6.15 -1.93
C THR A 8 4.02 5.25 -0.76
N LEU A 9 3.43 4.07 -1.02
CA LEU A 9 3.04 3.13 0.05
C LEU A 9 4.27 2.62 0.83
N SER A 10 5.35 2.30 0.11
CA SER A 10 6.62 1.85 0.71
C SER A 10 7.30 2.95 1.53
N MET A 11 7.19 4.20 1.10
CA MET A 11 7.75 5.34 1.81
C MET A 11 6.94 5.65 3.07
N MET A 12 5.60 5.70 2.96
CA MET A 12 4.69 5.90 4.08
C MET A 12 4.94 4.85 5.19
N ALA A 13 4.99 3.57 4.81
CA ALA A 13 5.27 2.48 5.75
C ALA A 13 6.61 2.61 6.49
N ARG A 14 7.68 3.00 5.80
CA ARG A 14 9.00 3.20 6.42
C ARG A 14 9.03 4.41 7.35
N VAL A 15 8.45 5.53 6.91
CA VAL A 15 8.39 6.77 7.68
C VAL A 15 7.57 6.57 8.96
N SER A 16 6.43 5.89 8.87
CA SER A 16 5.60 5.59 10.04
C SER A 16 6.30 4.68 11.06
N LEU A 17 7.09 3.68 10.63
CA LEU A 17 7.89 2.87 11.55
C LEU A 17 9.02 3.69 12.20
N GLY A 18 9.73 4.49 11.40
CA GLY A 18 10.83 5.34 11.89
C GLY A 18 10.39 6.37 12.93
N HIS A 19 9.24 7.03 12.75
CA HIS A 19 8.73 8.01 13.72
C HIS A 19 8.09 7.37 14.96
N THR A 20 7.71 6.09 14.92
CA THR A 20 7.10 5.40 16.07
C THR A 20 8.11 4.64 16.93
N GLY A 21 9.40 4.78 16.63
CA GLY A 21 10.49 4.06 17.33
C GLY A 21 10.49 2.55 17.04
N ARG A 22 9.81 2.11 15.97
CA ARG A 22 9.70 0.69 15.60
C ARG A 22 10.73 0.31 14.55
N SER A 23 11.18 -0.94 14.56
CA SER A 23 12.15 -1.44 13.59
C SER A 23 11.61 -1.34 12.16
N ILE A 24 12.32 -0.61 11.30
CA ILE A 24 12.03 -0.54 9.86
C ILE A 24 12.31 -1.87 9.14
N HIS A 25 13.10 -2.76 9.76
CA HIS A 25 13.46 -4.06 9.22
C HIS A 25 12.42 -5.14 9.56
N GLU A 26 11.49 -4.85 10.47
CA GLU A 26 10.42 -5.76 10.87
C GLU A 26 9.04 -5.14 10.60
N PRO A 27 8.71 -4.84 9.33
CA PRO A 27 7.39 -4.36 8.99
C PRO A 27 6.32 -5.41 9.28
N PRO A 28 5.06 -5.00 9.51
CA PRO A 28 3.95 -5.94 9.63
C PRO A 28 3.89 -6.84 8.39
N PRO A 29 3.79 -8.18 8.53
CA PRO A 29 3.82 -9.10 7.39
C PRO A 29 2.70 -8.86 6.38
N LYS A 30 1.59 -8.25 6.82
CA LYS A 30 0.45 -7.86 5.98
C LYS A 30 0.76 -6.65 5.07
N LEU A 31 1.84 -5.89 5.30
CA LEU A 31 2.26 -4.80 4.41
C LEU A 31 2.67 -5.34 3.03
N THR A 32 3.34 -6.48 2.97
CA THR A 32 3.74 -7.13 1.72
C THR A 32 2.52 -7.40 0.83
N VAL A 33 1.41 -7.84 1.43
CA VAL A 33 0.14 -8.07 0.72
C VAL A 33 -0.37 -6.77 0.08
N ALA A 34 -0.32 -5.64 0.80
CA ALA A 34 -0.74 -4.34 0.27
C ALA A 34 0.15 -3.87 -0.90
N LEU A 35 1.46 -4.06 -0.79
CA LEU A 35 2.40 -3.74 -1.88
C LEU A 35 2.16 -4.61 -3.11
N THR A 36 1.94 -5.92 -2.93
CA THR A 36 1.61 -6.83 -4.02
C THR A 36 0.27 -6.47 -4.68
N MET A 37 -0.74 -6.04 -3.92
CA MET A 37 -2.02 -5.57 -4.49
C MET A 37 -1.84 -4.36 -5.41
N ILE A 38 -0.99 -3.39 -5.05
CA ILE A 38 -0.69 -2.26 -5.95
C ILE A 38 -0.04 -2.75 -7.24
N VAL A 39 0.95 -3.65 -7.13
CA VAL A 39 1.64 -4.21 -8.31
C VAL A 39 0.64 -4.93 -9.22
N ILE A 40 -0.21 -5.80 -8.68
CA ILE A 40 -1.26 -6.50 -9.44
C ILE A 40 -2.22 -5.50 -10.08
N GLY A 41 -2.63 -4.45 -9.35
CA GLY A 41 -3.50 -3.39 -9.89
C GLY A 41 -2.88 -2.67 -11.10
N VAL A 42 -1.55 -2.49 -11.13
CA VAL A 42 -0.85 -1.95 -12.31
C VAL A 42 -0.96 -2.90 -13.49
N PHE A 43 -0.86 -4.21 -13.28
CA PHE A 43 -1.03 -5.19 -14.36
C PHE A 43 -2.43 -5.12 -14.98
N PHE A 44 -3.47 -5.12 -14.14
CA PHE A 44 -4.86 -4.95 -14.59
C PHE A 44 -5.14 -3.61 -15.25
N ARG A 45 -4.37 -2.57 -14.91
CA ARG A 45 -4.53 -1.25 -15.51
C ARG A 45 -3.84 -1.11 -16.88
N VAL A 46 -2.76 -1.85 -17.11
CA VAL A 46 -1.89 -1.64 -18.30
C VAL A 46 -2.01 -2.79 -19.29
N PHE A 47 -1.79 -4.02 -18.86
CA PHE A 47 -1.68 -5.16 -19.79
C PHE A 47 -3.05 -5.69 -20.21
N PHE A 48 -4.00 -5.78 -19.28
CA PHE A 48 -5.35 -6.29 -19.58
C PHE A 48 -6.13 -5.41 -20.56
N PRO A 49 -6.14 -4.07 -20.42
CA PRO A 49 -6.83 -3.21 -21.39
C PRO A 49 -6.14 -3.19 -22.76
N LEU A 50 -4.82 -3.48 -22.82
CA LEU A 50 -4.09 -3.61 -24.07
C LEU A 50 -4.49 -4.88 -24.83
N ALA A 51 -4.66 -5.99 -24.11
CA ALA A 51 -5.02 -7.29 -24.69
C ALA A 51 -6.52 -7.41 -25.01
N TRP A 52 -7.38 -6.86 -24.14
CA TRP A 52 -8.85 -6.89 -24.28
C TRP A 52 -9.46 -5.50 -24.08
N PRO A 53 -9.36 -4.62 -25.09
CA PRO A 53 -9.82 -3.24 -25.00
C PRO A 53 -11.35 -3.09 -24.86
N GLN A 54 -12.12 -4.10 -25.27
CA GLN A 54 -13.58 -4.11 -25.15
C GLN A 54 -14.10 -3.98 -23.71
N ASP A 55 -13.36 -4.52 -22.74
CA ASP A 55 -13.73 -4.52 -21.32
C ASP A 55 -12.95 -3.47 -20.51
N TYR A 56 -12.46 -2.41 -21.17
CA TYR A 56 -11.62 -1.37 -20.56
C TYR A 56 -12.13 -0.88 -19.21
N ARG A 57 -13.44 -0.59 -19.10
CA ARG A 57 -14.05 -0.05 -17.86
C ARG A 57 -13.98 -1.06 -16.71
N LEU A 58 -14.15 -2.35 -17.01
CA LEU A 58 -14.07 -3.43 -16.02
C LEU A 58 -12.64 -3.55 -15.48
N TRP A 59 -11.66 -3.58 -16.38
CA TRP A 59 -10.24 -3.69 -16.01
C TRP A 59 -9.75 -2.51 -15.17
N ILE A 60 -10.14 -1.29 -15.55
CA ILE A 60 -9.86 -0.09 -14.75
C ILE A 60 -10.56 -0.14 -13.39
N GLY A 61 -11.81 -0.61 -13.33
CA GLY A 61 -12.54 -0.79 -12.06
C GLY A 61 -11.86 -1.78 -11.11
N ILE A 62 -11.38 -2.92 -11.63
CA ILE A 62 -10.62 -3.91 -10.85
C ILE A 62 -9.32 -3.29 -10.33
N ALA A 63 -8.58 -2.57 -11.18
CA ALA A 63 -7.36 -1.89 -10.78
C ALA A 63 -7.60 -0.85 -9.66
N GLN A 64 -8.69 -0.09 -9.75
CA GLN A 64 -9.11 0.86 -8.72
C GLN A 64 -9.46 0.16 -7.40
N ALA A 65 -10.22 -0.93 -7.44
CA ALA A 65 -10.58 -1.71 -6.26
C ALA A 65 -9.34 -2.28 -5.56
N LEU A 66 -8.37 -2.80 -6.33
CA LEU A 66 -7.09 -3.28 -5.80
C LEU A 66 -6.28 -2.18 -5.13
N TRP A 67 -6.27 -0.98 -5.71
CA TRP A 67 -5.60 0.19 -5.12
C TRP A 67 -6.26 0.62 -3.82
N ILE A 68 -7.58 0.77 -3.81
CA ILE A 68 -8.34 1.13 -2.60
C ILE A 68 -8.11 0.09 -1.51
N GLY A 69 -8.13 -1.20 -1.86
CA GLY A 69 -7.84 -2.29 -0.93
C GLY A 69 -6.43 -2.22 -0.34
N ALA A 70 -5.41 -1.94 -1.15
CA ALA A 70 -4.03 -1.80 -0.69
C ALA A 70 -3.85 -0.65 0.32
N PHE A 71 -4.40 0.53 0.01
CA PHE A 71 -4.36 1.67 0.93
C PHE A 71 -5.22 1.43 2.19
N GLY A 72 -6.35 0.72 2.06
CA GLY A 72 -7.17 0.30 3.20
C GLY A 72 -6.42 -0.63 4.15
N VAL A 73 -5.70 -1.63 3.61
CA VAL A 73 -4.84 -2.53 4.41
C VAL A 73 -3.77 -1.73 5.12
N TYR A 74 -3.12 -0.79 4.43
CA TYR A 74 -2.14 0.11 5.05
C TYR A 74 -2.75 0.91 6.22
N LEU A 75 -3.90 1.54 6.02
CA LEU A 75 -4.59 2.29 7.07
C LEU A 75 -4.91 1.41 8.28
N ILE A 76 -5.48 0.23 8.08
CA ILE A 76 -5.83 -0.68 9.19
C ILE A 76 -4.59 -1.12 9.98
N LEU A 77 -3.46 -1.36 9.29
CA LEU A 77 -2.22 -1.77 9.95
C LEU A 77 -1.51 -0.63 10.65
N TYR A 78 -1.44 0.54 10.02
CA TYR A 78 -0.61 1.65 10.48
C TYR A 78 -1.35 2.68 11.34
N PHE A 79 -2.68 2.77 11.24
CA PHE A 79 -3.48 3.62 12.12
C PHE A 79 -3.23 3.34 13.61
N PRO A 80 -3.36 2.08 14.12
CA PRO A 80 -3.07 1.81 15.53
C PRO A 80 -1.59 1.96 15.88
N ILE A 81 -0.68 1.91 14.90
CA ILE A 81 0.75 2.13 15.11
C ILE A 81 1.03 3.61 15.36
N LEU A 82 0.38 4.48 14.60
CA LEU A 82 0.51 5.93 14.65
C LEU A 82 -0.26 6.57 15.81
N THR A 83 -1.36 5.97 16.27
CA THR A 83 -2.16 6.50 17.38
C THR A 83 -1.71 6.01 18.75
N ARG A 84 -0.78 5.06 18.82
CA ARG A 84 -0.24 4.55 20.09
C ARG A 84 1.04 5.28 20.45
N PRO A 85 1.31 5.48 21.76
CA PRO A 85 2.58 6.04 22.21
C PRO A 85 3.75 5.26 21.63
N ARG A 86 4.83 5.97 21.33
CA ARG A 86 6.05 5.36 20.83
C ARG A 86 6.55 4.28 21.80
N ILE A 87 7.09 3.21 21.24
CA ILE A 87 7.58 2.08 22.04
C ILE A 87 8.88 2.45 22.78
N ASP A 88 9.61 3.45 22.28
CA ASP A 88 10.87 3.94 22.85
C ASP A 88 10.71 4.95 24.00
N GLY A 89 9.46 5.33 24.35
CA GLY A 89 9.17 6.22 25.48
C GLY A 89 9.62 7.69 25.29
N LEU A 90 10.10 8.05 24.09
CA LEU A 90 10.47 9.43 23.77
C LEU A 90 9.22 10.28 23.47
N PRO A 91 9.25 11.60 23.75
CA PRO A 91 8.14 12.48 23.39
C PRO A 91 7.93 12.49 21.87
N GLY A 92 6.75 12.05 21.44
CA GLY A 92 6.30 11.97 20.05
C GLY A 92 4.99 11.23 19.92
#